data_AF-A0A7C3AC37-F1
#
_entry.id   AF-A0A7C3AC37-F1
#
_cell.length_a   1.000
_cell.length_b   1.000
_cell.length_c   1.000
_cell.angle_alpha   90.00
_cell.angle_beta   90.00
_cell.angle_gamma   90.00
#
_symmetry.space_group_name_H-M   'P 1'
#
loop_
_entity.id
_entity.type
_entity.pdbx_description
1 polymer ?
#
loop_
_entity_poly.entity_id
_entity_poly.type
_entity_poly.pdbx_seq_one_letter_code
_entity_poly.pdbx_strand_id
1 'polypeptide(L)'
;MNTGTRNTGNRPVFDPAAAPAGGWQEVWYLRCNDPGSGDALWLRFTLLVRRDGSKRVAETWAIHFHKNPDGGVDKTGMKNTHALAAFRIEGTAPHADTAAFHIADCFFSDGHTFGEVASAEHS
;
A
#
# COMPACT_ATOMS: atom_id res chain seq x y z
N MET A 1 -18.06 -23.50 -16.60
CA MET A 1 -16.97 -22.50 -16.70
C MET A 1 -17.54 -21.17 -16.23
N ASN A 2 -17.13 -20.70 -15.07
CA ASN A 2 -17.64 -19.45 -14.51
C ASN A 2 -16.82 -18.29 -15.10
N THR A 3 -17.41 -17.50 -15.99
CA THR A 3 -16.84 -16.25 -16.49
C THR A 3 -16.99 -15.19 -15.41
N GLY A 4 -16.21 -15.31 -14.34
CA GLY A 4 -16.15 -14.30 -13.30
C GLY A 4 -15.66 -12.99 -13.91
N THR A 5 -16.52 -11.97 -13.88
CA THR A 5 -16.15 -10.58 -14.12
C THR A 5 -14.88 -10.28 -13.33
N ARG A 6 -13.77 -9.98 -14.03
CA ARG A 6 -12.57 -9.52 -13.35
C ARG A 6 -12.94 -8.22 -12.65
N ASN A 7 -12.85 -8.20 -11.33
CA ASN A 7 -12.95 -6.97 -10.57
C ASN A 7 -11.78 -6.08 -11.00
N THR A 8 -12.05 -5.04 -11.79
CA THR A 8 -11.03 -4.14 -12.35
C THR A 8 -10.75 -2.94 -11.44
N GLY A 9 -11.44 -2.80 -10.31
CA GLY A 9 -11.22 -1.73 -9.34
C GLY A 9 -10.03 -2.02 -8.42
N ASN A 10 -9.47 -0.97 -7.80
CA ASN A 10 -8.35 -1.05 -6.85
C ASN A 10 -8.73 -1.74 -5.51
N ARG A 11 -9.85 -2.47 -5.47
CA ARG A 11 -10.46 -3.01 -4.25
C ARG A 11 -9.59 -4.11 -3.64
N PRO A 12 -9.41 -4.10 -2.31
CA PRO A 12 -8.78 -5.23 -1.65
C PRO A 12 -9.48 -6.56 -1.92
N VAL A 13 -8.66 -7.56 -2.26
CA VAL A 13 -9.07 -8.96 -2.39
C VAL A 13 -8.73 -9.72 -1.12
N PHE A 14 -7.73 -9.27 -0.36
CA PHE A 14 -7.42 -9.80 0.96
C PHE A 14 -8.61 -9.62 1.90
N ASP A 15 -9.10 -10.75 2.40
CA ASP A 15 -10.11 -10.79 3.45
C ASP A 15 -9.41 -10.99 4.81
N PRO A 16 -9.44 -9.99 5.72
CA PRO A 16 -8.83 -10.13 7.03
C PRO A 16 -9.55 -11.16 7.92
N ALA A 17 -10.82 -11.49 7.65
CA ALA A 17 -11.59 -12.48 8.40
C ALA A 17 -11.34 -13.92 7.91
N ALA A 18 -10.97 -14.10 6.64
CA ALA A 18 -10.60 -15.39 6.08
C ALA A 18 -9.07 -15.53 6.06
N ALA A 19 -8.51 -16.30 7.00
CA ALA A 19 -7.09 -16.61 6.97
C ALA A 19 -6.72 -17.31 5.63
N PRO A 20 -5.81 -16.76 4.81
CA PRO A 20 -5.44 -17.41 3.56
C PRO A 20 -4.78 -18.76 3.87
N ALA A 21 -5.23 -19.82 3.19
CA ALA A 21 -4.74 -21.19 3.38
C ALA A 21 -3.28 -21.40 2.91
N GLY A 22 -2.61 -20.34 2.45
CA GLY A 22 -1.24 -20.35 1.95
C GLY A 22 -0.61 -18.97 2.01
N GLY A 23 0.49 -18.79 1.27
CA GLY A 23 1.11 -17.47 1.13
C GLY A 23 0.17 -16.49 0.43
N TRP A 24 0.21 -15.23 0.84
CA TRP A 24 -0.55 -14.15 0.25
C TRP A 24 0.33 -12.93 0.05
N GLN A 25 0.16 -12.25 -1.07
CA GLN A 25 0.72 -10.93 -1.27
C GLN A 25 -0.25 -10.07 -2.07
N GLU A 26 -0.54 -8.89 -1.55
CA GLU A 26 -1.31 -7.87 -2.25
C GLU A 26 -0.62 -6.53 -2.11
N VAL A 27 -0.57 -5.76 -3.20
CA VAL A 27 0.21 -4.53 -3.28
C VAL A 27 -0.55 -3.47 -4.08
N TRP A 28 -0.59 -2.26 -3.53
CA TRP A 28 -1.09 -1.07 -4.21
C TRP A 28 0.03 -0.06 -4.36
N TYR A 29 -0.01 0.68 -5.47
CA TYR A 29 0.95 1.74 -5.79
C TYR A 29 0.21 3.03 -6.09
N LEU A 30 0.66 4.12 -5.48
CA LEU A 30 0.29 5.48 -5.86
C LEU A 30 1.57 6.20 -6.30
N ARG A 31 1.51 6.93 -7.42
CA ARG A 31 2.64 7.71 -7.92
C ARG A 31 2.17 9.13 -8.17
N CYS A 32 2.80 10.08 -7.51
CA CYS A 32 2.62 11.51 -7.71
C CYS A 32 3.91 12.04 -8.33
N ASN A 33 3.93 12.29 -9.64
CA ASN A 33 5.10 12.83 -10.32
C ASN A 33 4.81 14.28 -10.71
N ASP A 34 5.69 15.21 -10.34
CA ASP A 34 5.65 16.58 -10.84
C ASP A 34 6.56 16.71 -12.08
N PRO A 35 5.98 16.87 -13.28
CA PRO A 35 6.78 16.98 -14.50
C PRO A 35 7.58 18.29 -14.57
N GLY A 36 7.24 19.32 -13.78
CA GLY A 36 7.90 20.61 -13.78
C GLY A 36 9.23 20.60 -13.02
N SER A 37 9.20 20.16 -11.75
CA SER A 37 10.40 20.03 -10.92
C SER A 37 11.22 18.78 -11.24
N GLY A 38 10.57 17.71 -11.70
CA GLY A 38 11.16 16.37 -11.76
C GLY A 38 11.09 15.61 -10.44
N ASP A 39 10.40 16.15 -9.43
CA ASP A 39 10.15 15.46 -8.18
C ASP A 39 9.09 14.37 -8.35
N ALA A 40 9.19 13.31 -7.55
CA ALA A 40 8.17 12.29 -7.48
C ALA A 40 8.02 11.73 -6.07
N LEU A 41 6.78 11.44 -5.67
CA LEU A 41 6.45 10.69 -4.48
C LEU A 41 5.76 9.39 -4.89
N TRP A 42 6.35 8.26 -4.52
CA TRP A 42 5.77 6.94 -4.74
C TRP A 42 5.39 6.34 -3.39
N LEU A 43 4.12 5.95 -3.26
CA LEU A 43 3.61 5.22 -2.11
C LEU A 43 3.35 3.78 -2.50
N ARG A 44 3.68 2.86 -1.60
CA ARG A 44 3.41 1.43 -1.76
C ARG A 44 2.82 0.85 -0.48
N PHE A 45 1.64 0.27 -0.60
CA PHE A 45 0.95 -0.43 0.47
C PHE A 45 1.06 -1.92 0.19
N THR A 46 1.44 -2.73 1.17
CA THR A 46 1.68 -4.17 0.98
C THR A 46 1.08 -4.97 2.12
N LEU A 47 0.30 -5.99 1.78
CA LEU A 47 -0.05 -7.08 2.68
C LEU A 47 0.78 -8.30 2.30
N LEU A 48 1.43 -8.92 3.28
CA LEU A 48 2.29 -10.08 3.06
C LEU A 48 2.06 -11.14 4.13
N VAL A 49 1.68 -12.33 3.68
CA VAL A 49 1.64 -13.58 4.44
C VAL A 49 2.61 -14.53 3.75
N ARG A 50 3.72 -14.90 4.40
CA ARG A 50 4.57 -15.97 3.88
C ARG A 50 3.88 -17.31 4.04
N ARG A 51 4.13 -18.23 3.09
CA ARG A 51 3.52 -19.57 3.07
C ARG A 51 3.82 -20.39 4.32
N ASP A 52 4.99 -20.21 4.91
CA ASP A 52 5.42 -20.87 6.16
C ASP A 52 4.91 -20.17 7.42
N GLY A 53 4.12 -19.09 7.29
CA GLY A 53 3.62 -18.29 8.40
C GLY A 53 4.67 -17.41 9.08
N SER A 54 5.95 -17.45 8.67
CA SER A 54 7.07 -16.74 9.34
C SER A 54 6.95 -15.22 9.30
N LYS A 55 6.16 -14.68 8.35
CA LYS A 55 5.92 -13.24 8.23
C LYS A 55 4.46 -12.98 7.85
N ARG A 56 3.78 -12.18 8.67
CA ARG A 56 2.39 -11.74 8.47
C ARG A 56 2.31 -10.25 8.78
N VAL A 57 2.53 -9.42 7.76
CA VAL A 57 2.70 -7.97 7.94
C VAL A 57 1.86 -7.16 6.98
N ALA A 58 1.57 -5.94 7.41
CA ALA A 58 1.12 -4.84 6.56
C ALA A 58 2.23 -3.78 6.54
N GLU A 59 2.68 -3.38 5.36
CA GLU A 59 3.76 -2.40 5.18
C GLU A 59 3.27 -1.21 4.37
N THR A 60 3.67 -0.02 4.79
CA THR A 60 3.49 1.23 4.01
C THR A 60 4.88 1.81 3.73
N TRP A 61 5.14 2.09 2.47
CA TRP A 61 6.38 2.69 1.99
C TRP A 61 6.09 4.04 1.36
N ALA A 62 7.00 4.98 1.59
CA ALA A 62 7.06 6.25 0.86
C ALA A 62 8.47 6.39 0.26
N ILE A 63 8.55 6.71 -1.02
CA ILE A 63 9.80 6.95 -1.73
C ILE A 63 9.69 8.32 -2.39
N HIS A 64 10.50 9.25 -1.93
CA HIS A 64 10.64 10.57 -2.53
C HIS A 64 11.85 10.58 -3.47
N PHE A 65 11.63 11.04 -4.69
CA PHE A 65 12.63 11.30 -5.71
C PHE A 65 12.73 12.80 -5.87
N HIS A 66 13.93 13.34 -5.69
CA HIS A 66 14.19 14.76 -5.86
C HIS A 66 15.24 14.96 -6.93
N LYS A 67 14.99 15.85 -7.89
CA LYS A 67 15.98 16.18 -8.92
C LYS A 67 16.93 17.25 -8.41
N ASN A 68 18.22 16.90 -8.36
CA ASN A 68 19.26 17.79 -7.87
C ASN A 68 19.66 18.84 -8.94
N PRO A 69 20.21 20.00 -8.54
CA PRO A 69 20.67 21.03 -9.47
C PRO A 69 21.76 20.57 -10.45
N ASP A 70 22.54 19.55 -10.10
CA ASP A 70 23.59 18.95 -10.94
C ASP A 70 23.04 17.96 -11.98
N GLY A 71 21.72 17.75 -12.00
CA GLY A 71 21.03 16.81 -12.89
C GLY A 71 20.91 15.39 -12.33
N GLY A 72 21.40 15.13 -11.12
CA GLY A 72 21.19 13.87 -10.39
C GLY A 72 19.76 13.70 -9.85
N VAL A 73 19.47 12.52 -9.31
CA VAL A 73 18.20 12.23 -8.60
C VAL A 73 18.51 11.59 -7.25
N ASP A 74 18.19 12.32 -6.18
CA ASP A 74 18.22 11.80 -4.82
C ASP A 74 16.97 10.96 -4.55
N LYS A 75 17.15 9.87 -3.80
CA LYS A 75 16.08 8.92 -3.46
C LYS A 75 16.05 8.69 -1.96
N THR A 76 14.97 9.13 -1.32
CA THR A 76 14.74 8.91 0.11
C THR A 76 13.57 7.94 0.28
N GLY A 77 13.82 6.80 0.93
CA GLY A 77 12.81 5.78 1.20
C GLY A 77 12.54 5.63 2.69
N MET A 78 11.26 5.66 3.07
CA MET A 78 10.78 5.40 4.44
C MET A 78 9.80 4.24 4.42
N LYS A 79 9.71 3.51 5.54
CA LYS A 79 8.85 2.34 5.65
C LYS A 79 8.37 2.13 7.08
N ASN A 80 7.05 1.97 7.21
CA ASN A 80 6.44 1.42 8.40
C ASN A 80 6.09 -0.05 8.18
N THR A 81 6.30 -0.88 9.20
CA THR A 81 5.90 -2.29 9.20
C THR A 81 5.03 -2.56 10.41
N HIS A 82 3.82 -3.05 10.18
CA HIS A 82 2.85 -3.37 11.20
C HIS A 82 2.47 -4.86 11.13
N ALA A 83 1.89 -5.37 12.22
CA ALA A 83 1.19 -6.65 12.18
C ALA A 83 0.06 -6.60 11.13
N LEU A 84 -0.23 -7.72 10.49
CA LEU A 84 -1.29 -7.80 9.47
C LEU A 84 -2.66 -7.32 9.98
N ALA A 85 -2.93 -7.44 11.28
CA ALA A 85 -4.15 -6.96 11.93
C ALA A 85 -4.34 -5.43 11.90
N ALA A 86 -3.30 -4.66 11.55
CA ALA A 86 -3.40 -3.23 11.35
C ALA A 86 -4.11 -2.85 10.03
N PHE A 87 -4.31 -3.82 9.12
CA PHE A 87 -5.07 -3.63 7.90
C PHE A 87 -6.57 -3.69 8.18
N ARG A 88 -7.32 -2.70 7.68
CA ARG A 88 -8.79 -2.67 7.73
C ARG A 88 -9.35 -2.07 6.45
N ILE A 89 -10.45 -2.62 5.96
CA ILE A 89 -11.20 -2.06 4.83
C ILE A 89 -12.15 -1.00 5.38
N GLU A 90 -12.25 0.16 4.73
CA GLU A 90 -13.18 1.21 5.10
C GLU A 90 -14.43 1.16 4.20
N GLY A 91 -15.61 1.22 4.81
CA GLY A 91 -16.90 1.07 4.13
C GLY A 91 -17.35 -0.39 4.00
N THR A 92 -18.46 -0.74 4.63
CA THR A 92 -19.01 -2.11 4.69
C THR A 92 -19.99 -2.43 3.56
N ALA A 93 -19.82 -1.87 2.36
CA ALA A 93 -20.66 -2.22 1.23
C ALA A 93 -19.92 -3.22 0.32
N PRO A 94 -20.41 -4.47 0.17
CA PRO A 94 -19.90 -5.46 -0.79
C PRO A 94 -19.88 -4.99 -2.26
N HIS A 95 -20.44 -3.81 -2.53
CA HIS A 95 -20.68 -3.21 -3.85
C HIS A 95 -20.27 -1.74 -3.95
N ALA A 96 -19.49 -1.19 -3.01
CA ALA A 96 -18.89 0.12 -3.24
C ALA A 96 -17.77 -0.04 -4.27
N ASP A 97 -17.91 0.62 -5.42
CA ASP A 97 -16.91 0.66 -6.50
C ASP A 97 -15.63 1.42 -6.12
N THR A 98 -15.53 1.92 -4.88
CA THR A 98 -14.38 2.67 -4.38
C THR A 98 -13.60 1.84 -3.36
N ALA A 99 -12.31 1.71 -3.61
CA ALA A 99 -11.41 0.91 -2.79
C ALA A 99 -10.82 1.76 -1.67
N ALA A 100 -11.40 1.70 -0.47
CA ALA A 100 -10.87 2.42 0.69
C ALA A 100 -10.33 1.44 1.74
N PHE A 101 -9.11 1.65 2.21
CA PHE A 101 -8.53 0.86 3.30
C PHE A 101 -7.52 1.64 4.11
N HIS A 102 -7.21 1.10 5.30
CA HIS A 102 -6.13 1.58 6.14
C HIS A 102 -5.08 0.50 6.36
N ILE A 103 -3.83 0.93 6.53
CA ILE A 103 -2.76 0.19 7.22
C ILE A 103 -2.32 1.08 8.39
N ALA A 104 -2.67 0.68 9.61
CA ALA A 104 -2.50 1.50 10.81
C ALA A 104 -3.15 2.90 10.63
N ASP A 105 -2.34 3.96 10.58
CA ASP A 105 -2.78 5.35 10.42
C ASP A 105 -2.70 5.86 8.96
N CYS A 106 -2.23 5.01 8.04
CA CYS A 106 -2.19 5.33 6.62
C CYS A 106 -3.48 4.89 5.92
N PHE A 107 -4.12 5.82 5.24
CA PHE A 107 -5.34 5.63 4.48
C PHE A 107 -5.08 5.70 2.98
N PHE A 108 -5.69 4.79 2.22
CA PHE A 108 -5.68 4.80 0.76
C PHE A 108 -7.11 4.73 0.23
N SER A 109 -7.41 5.56 -0.76
CA SER A 109 -8.60 5.47 -1.61
C SER A 109 -8.35 6.06 -2.99
N ASP A 110 -9.27 5.84 -3.92
CA ASP A 110 -9.16 6.36 -5.29
C ASP A 110 -9.11 7.90 -5.38
N GLY A 111 -9.72 8.60 -4.43
CA GLY A 111 -9.79 10.08 -4.44
C GLY A 111 -8.99 10.77 -3.35
N HIS A 112 -8.50 10.03 -2.35
CA HIS A 112 -7.88 10.60 -1.16
C HIS A 112 -6.92 9.61 -0.52
N THR A 113 -5.73 10.08 -0.13
CA THR A 113 -4.71 9.29 0.55
C THR A 113 -4.00 10.18 1.57
N PHE A 114 -3.82 9.69 2.79
CA PHE A 114 -3.10 10.39 3.85
C PHE A 114 -2.45 9.40 4.81
N GLY A 115 -1.56 9.88 5.66
CA GLY A 115 -0.90 9.07 6.69
C GLY A 115 0.49 9.57 7.00
N GLU A 116 1.17 8.85 7.87
CA GLU A 116 2.55 9.12 8.25
C GLU A 116 3.41 7.88 7.99
N VAL A 117 4.54 8.08 7.34
CA VAL A 117 5.58 7.06 7.18
C VAL A 117 6.86 7.64 7.75
N ALA A 118 7.44 6.94 8.72
CA ALA A 118 8.63 7.39 9.40
C ALA A 118 9.79 6.41 9.15
N SER A 119 11.01 6.92 9.28
CA SER A 119 12.15 6.04 9.53
C SER A 119 12.07 5.60 10.98
N ALA A 120 11.80 4.32 11.25
CA ALA A 120 12.19 3.78 12.56
C ALA A 120 13.70 3.95 12.69
N GLU A 121 14.18 4.50 13.81
CA GLU A 121 15.62 4.47 14.10
C GLU A 121 16.05 3.00 14.08
N HIS A 122 16.99 2.66 13.20
CA HIS A 122 17.67 1.38 13.24
C HIS A 122 18.57 1.38 14.48
N SER A 123 18.03 1.01 15.64
CA SER A 123 18.81 0.66 16.83
C SER A 123 19.42 -0.73 16.71
#